data_AF-A0A3B8J629-F1
#
_entry.id   AF-A0A3B8J629-F1
#
_cell.length_a   1.000
_cell.length_b   1.000
_cell.length_c   1.000
_cell.angle_alpha   90.00
_cell.angle_beta   90.00
_cell.angle_gamma   90.00
#
_symmetry.space_group_name_H-M   'P 1'
#
loop_
_entity.id
_entity.type
_entity.pdbx_description
1 polymer ?
#
loop_
_entity_poly.entity_id
_entity_poly.type
_entity_poly.pdbx_seq_one_letter_code
_entity_poly.pdbx_strand_id
1 'polypeptide(L)'
;MLRTTLLLSFLLASPALWACGTIKMWHQRYFEAISDTDRLDALKFMHCEPVVEQYKGNEEDLKLLLEVIENALIRSRQTDTEEAKGYRLLAVKNYMVFGLYGIGDYVVQHTLVQDRIGQALGVDYFPFDATFRERTNGFSPIFYPFSDFYTTRDYIDRVEQQVNMLLRSTRQKQTVSITSIFNAAGEVLKIHVTGSTDKFLNLLYPSEIRLEGTVEQTLTLPEDCVCEWPEDQVRGLVRTEDLNFDGYPDLMAFNNAGATGNRWYVVWLFDPQAEEYVWDDFLSELSGISLNSETQELTSFETQGFCTQSWSTYAWQEHAWVETKRAYTRLNPEGLCERVDGEIVEGKMVIVSTKPYSPERR
;
A
#
# COMPACT_ATOMS: atom_id res chain seq x y z
N MET A 1 30.19 -50.44 18.72
CA MET A 1 29.82 -50.59 17.29
C MET A 1 28.30 -50.48 17.05
N LEU A 2 27.55 -49.73 17.88
CA LEU A 2 26.07 -49.70 17.83
C LEU A 2 25.47 -48.29 17.98
N ARG A 3 26.27 -47.23 17.76
CA ARG A 3 25.81 -45.83 17.84
C ARG A 3 25.80 -45.07 16.51
N THR A 4 26.36 -45.64 15.45
CA THR A 4 26.47 -44.96 14.14
C THR A 4 25.30 -45.24 13.19
N THR A 5 24.54 -46.31 13.42
CA THR A 5 23.44 -46.72 12.52
C THR A 5 22.11 -45.99 12.80
N LEU A 6 21.97 -45.36 13.97
CA LEU A 6 20.74 -44.67 14.40
C LEU A 6 20.66 -43.21 13.93
N LEU A 7 21.78 -42.57 13.57
CA LEU A 7 21.78 -41.21 13.04
C LEU A 7 21.43 -41.15 11.54
N LEU A 8 21.70 -42.22 10.77
CA LEU A 8 21.42 -42.26 9.34
C LEU A 8 19.93 -42.48 9.02
N SER A 9 19.19 -43.11 9.95
CA SER A 9 17.75 -43.34 9.82
C SER A 9 16.91 -42.10 10.17
N PHE A 10 17.46 -41.17 10.96
CA PHE A 10 16.79 -39.90 11.29
C PHE A 10 16.90 -38.85 10.19
N LEU A 11 17.91 -38.95 9.30
CA LEU A 11 18.09 -38.01 8.18
C LEU A 11 17.27 -38.36 6.92
N LEU A 12 16.78 -39.60 6.81
CA LEU A 12 16.00 -40.06 5.64
C LEU A 12 14.48 -40.00 5.84
N ALA A 13 13.99 -39.59 7.02
CA ALA A 13 12.58 -39.66 7.38
C ALA A 13 11.97 -38.31 7.85
N SER A 14 12.61 -37.18 7.56
CA SER A 14 12.02 -35.86 7.83
C SER A 14 11.58 -35.18 6.53
N PRO A 15 10.27 -35.11 6.23
CA PRO A 15 9.73 -34.39 5.06
C PRO A 15 10.16 -32.91 4.99
N ALA A 16 10.58 -32.33 6.13
CA ALA A 16 11.02 -30.95 6.23
C ALA A 16 12.31 -30.63 5.44
N LEU A 17 13.17 -31.62 5.15
CA LEU A 17 14.40 -31.40 4.37
C LEU A 17 14.16 -31.31 2.86
N TRP A 18 13.01 -31.76 2.36
CA TRP A 18 12.67 -31.69 0.93
C TRP A 18 12.05 -30.35 0.52
N ALA A 19 11.60 -29.52 1.48
CA ALA A 19 10.91 -28.26 1.22
C ALA A 19 11.82 -27.02 1.15
N CYS A 20 13.12 -27.14 1.49
CA CYS A 20 14.06 -26.02 1.51
C CYS A 20 14.70 -25.77 0.13
N GLY A 21 13.91 -25.25 -0.81
CA GLY A 21 14.38 -24.85 -2.14
C GLY A 21 14.05 -23.40 -2.47
N THR A 22 14.91 -22.70 -3.19
CA THR A 22 14.59 -21.36 -3.69
C THR A 22 13.55 -21.45 -4.81
N ILE A 23 12.75 -20.40 -5.01
CA ILE A 23 11.77 -20.32 -6.13
C ILE A 23 12.45 -20.63 -7.48
N LYS A 24 13.68 -20.16 -7.68
CA LYS A 24 14.49 -20.44 -8.89
C LYS A 24 14.77 -21.93 -9.07
N MET A 25 15.09 -22.65 -7.99
CA MET A 25 15.31 -24.09 -8.02
C MET A 25 14.03 -24.85 -8.35
N TRP A 26 12.88 -24.43 -7.81
CA TRP A 26 11.59 -25.06 -8.10
C TRP A 26 11.10 -24.80 -9.52
N HIS A 27 11.34 -23.60 -10.06
CA HIS A 27 11.17 -23.32 -11.48
C HIS A 27 12.04 -24.24 -12.36
N GLN A 28 13.31 -24.42 -12.01
CA GLN A 28 14.20 -25.32 -12.74
C GLN A 28 13.68 -26.76 -12.70
N ARG A 29 13.25 -27.24 -11.52
CA ARG A 29 12.63 -28.56 -11.37
C ARG A 29 11.35 -28.71 -12.18
N TYR A 30 10.51 -27.68 -12.27
CA TYR A 30 9.30 -27.69 -13.12
C TYR A 30 9.66 -27.89 -14.60
N PHE A 31 10.70 -27.23 -15.09
CA PHE A 31 11.13 -27.36 -16.50
C PHE A 31 11.90 -28.67 -16.78
N GLU A 32 12.58 -29.23 -15.79
CA GLU A 32 13.31 -30.49 -15.88
C GLU A 32 12.43 -31.72 -15.59
N ALA A 33 11.19 -31.50 -15.13
CA ALA A 33 10.24 -32.55 -14.84
C ALA A 33 9.91 -33.38 -16.09
N ILE A 34 10.00 -34.70 -15.96
CA ILE A 34 9.82 -35.65 -17.06
C ILE A 34 8.34 -36.01 -17.22
N SER A 35 7.54 -35.87 -16.16
CA SER A 35 6.11 -36.15 -16.17
C SER A 35 5.27 -34.97 -15.68
N ASP A 36 3.99 -34.96 -16.06
CA ASP A 36 3.00 -33.97 -15.62
C ASP A 36 2.75 -34.03 -14.10
N THR A 37 2.91 -35.20 -13.50
CA THR A 37 2.85 -35.37 -12.04
C THR A 37 4.03 -34.68 -11.35
N ASP A 38 5.25 -34.83 -11.90
CA ASP A 38 6.44 -34.15 -11.36
C ASP A 38 6.34 -32.62 -11.50
N ARG A 39 5.74 -32.14 -12.60
CA ARG A 39 5.43 -30.72 -12.81
C ARG A 39 4.45 -30.20 -11.76
N LEU A 40 3.39 -30.96 -11.52
CA LEU A 40 2.37 -30.62 -10.52
C LEU A 40 2.95 -30.58 -9.11
N ASP A 41 3.84 -31.51 -8.77
CA ASP A 41 4.54 -31.51 -7.48
C ASP A 41 5.48 -30.31 -7.34
N ALA A 42 6.21 -29.92 -8.40
CA ALA A 42 7.03 -28.71 -8.38
C ALA A 42 6.20 -27.43 -8.11
N LEU A 43 4.95 -27.37 -8.61
CA LEU A 43 4.05 -26.24 -8.39
C LEU A 43 3.62 -26.08 -6.93
N LYS A 44 3.47 -27.18 -6.16
CA LYS A 44 3.17 -27.10 -4.72
C LYS A 44 4.17 -26.19 -3.99
N PHE A 45 5.45 -26.35 -4.32
CA PHE A 45 6.55 -25.60 -3.71
C PHE A 45 6.76 -24.19 -4.29
N MET A 46 5.99 -23.80 -5.32
CA MET A 46 5.96 -22.45 -5.87
C MET A 46 4.81 -21.60 -5.30
N HIS A 47 4.31 -21.96 -4.11
CA HIS A 47 3.12 -21.38 -3.48
C HIS A 47 1.81 -21.59 -4.26
N CYS A 48 1.75 -22.64 -5.09
CA CYS A 48 0.52 -23.07 -5.75
C CYS A 48 -0.13 -24.29 -5.06
N GLU A 49 0.33 -24.65 -3.85
CA GLU A 49 -0.19 -25.78 -3.05
C GLU A 49 -1.73 -25.83 -2.97
N PRO A 50 -2.47 -24.73 -2.73
CA PRO A 50 -3.92 -24.77 -2.72
C PRO A 50 -4.51 -25.26 -4.05
N VAL A 51 -3.95 -24.82 -5.19
CA VAL A 51 -4.42 -25.23 -6.53
C VAL A 51 -4.18 -26.71 -6.76
N VAL A 52 -3.04 -27.22 -6.29
CA VAL A 52 -2.67 -28.61 -6.48
C VAL A 52 -3.46 -29.54 -5.56
N GLU A 53 -3.69 -29.16 -4.30
CA GLU A 53 -4.51 -29.94 -3.35
C GLU A 53 -5.99 -29.99 -3.76
N GLN A 54 -6.43 -28.97 -4.49
CA GLN A 54 -7.80 -28.81 -4.94
C GLN A 54 -8.09 -29.43 -6.31
N TYR A 55 -7.03 -29.70 -7.08
CA TYR A 55 -7.10 -30.47 -8.30
C TYR A 55 -7.57 -31.90 -7.99
N LYS A 56 -8.83 -32.20 -8.33
CA LYS A 56 -9.46 -33.53 -8.18
C LYS A 56 -9.74 -34.20 -9.54
N GLY A 57 -9.24 -33.61 -10.62
CA GLY A 57 -9.64 -33.88 -12.01
C GLY A 57 -9.00 -35.12 -12.64
N ASN A 58 -9.58 -35.52 -13.77
CA ASN A 58 -9.05 -36.58 -14.65
C ASN A 58 -7.86 -36.05 -15.49
N GLU A 59 -7.10 -36.91 -16.15
CA GLU A 59 -5.86 -36.53 -16.89
C GLU A 59 -6.02 -35.34 -17.87
N GLU A 60 -7.22 -35.08 -18.39
CA GLU A 60 -7.51 -33.99 -19.31
C GLU A 60 -7.49 -32.61 -18.62
N ASP A 61 -8.01 -32.53 -17.39
CA ASP A 61 -8.00 -31.29 -16.59
C ASP A 61 -6.56 -30.91 -16.16
N LEU A 62 -5.72 -31.91 -15.88
CA LEU A 62 -4.31 -31.72 -15.52
C LEU A 62 -3.55 -31.13 -16.71
N LYS A 63 -3.78 -31.67 -17.90
CA LYS A 63 -3.16 -31.18 -19.13
C LYS A 63 -3.55 -29.73 -19.41
N LEU A 64 -4.83 -29.38 -19.23
CA LEU A 64 -5.28 -27.99 -19.40
C LEU A 64 -4.66 -27.04 -18.36
N LEU A 65 -4.58 -27.46 -17.09
CA LEU A 65 -3.94 -26.69 -16.03
C LEU A 65 -2.46 -26.45 -16.34
N LEU A 66 -1.73 -27.50 -16.73
CA LEU A 66 -0.32 -27.41 -17.07
C LEU A 66 -0.09 -26.59 -18.34
N GLU A 67 -0.94 -26.72 -19.37
CA GLU A 67 -0.86 -25.91 -20.59
C GLU A 67 -1.03 -24.42 -20.29
N VAL A 68 -1.97 -24.05 -19.41
CA VAL A 68 -2.17 -22.66 -18.99
C VAL A 68 -0.95 -22.13 -18.24
N ILE A 69 -0.42 -22.92 -17.29
CA ILE A 69 0.76 -22.55 -16.51
C ILE A 69 1.99 -22.44 -17.43
N GLU A 70 2.18 -23.37 -18.36
CA GLU A 70 3.27 -23.34 -19.34
C GLU A 70 3.15 -22.16 -20.28
N ASN A 71 1.96 -21.85 -20.79
CA ASN A 71 1.76 -20.67 -21.63
C ASN A 71 2.07 -19.37 -20.87
N ALA A 72 1.69 -19.28 -19.60
CA ALA A 72 2.04 -18.15 -18.76
C ALA A 72 3.56 -18.08 -18.49
N LEU A 73 4.21 -19.21 -18.23
CA LEU A 73 5.65 -19.32 -17.99
C LEU A 73 6.50 -19.09 -19.26
N ILE A 74 6.06 -19.56 -20.43
CA ILE A 74 6.78 -19.40 -21.72
C ILE A 74 6.67 -17.95 -22.19
N ARG A 75 5.47 -17.36 -22.16
CA ARG A 75 5.29 -15.92 -22.47
C ARG A 75 6.07 -15.04 -21.48
N SER A 76 6.30 -15.52 -20.25
CA SER A 76 7.14 -14.82 -19.27
C SER A 76 8.61 -14.68 -19.66
N ARG A 77 9.17 -15.65 -20.39
CA ARG A 77 10.58 -15.60 -20.82
C ARG A 77 10.86 -14.59 -21.91
N GLN A 78 9.83 -14.04 -22.56
CA GLN A 78 9.98 -13.14 -23.70
C GLN A 78 10.05 -11.65 -23.31
N THR A 79 9.88 -11.31 -22.02
CA THR A 79 9.93 -9.92 -21.53
C THR A 79 10.66 -9.89 -20.18
N ASP A 80 11.79 -9.18 -20.12
CA ASP A 80 12.87 -9.43 -19.14
C ASP A 80 12.83 -8.54 -17.87
N THR A 81 11.72 -7.87 -17.58
CA THR A 81 11.62 -7.00 -16.39
C THR A 81 11.07 -7.75 -15.17
N GLU A 82 11.62 -7.47 -13.97
CA GLU A 82 11.20 -8.06 -12.69
C GLU A 82 9.72 -7.74 -12.34
N GLU A 83 9.26 -6.54 -12.68
CA GLU A 83 7.86 -6.12 -12.56
C GLU A 83 6.91 -7.02 -13.35
N ALA A 84 7.30 -7.38 -14.58
CA ALA A 84 6.51 -8.27 -15.41
C ALA A 84 6.46 -9.70 -14.82
N LYS A 85 7.46 -10.14 -14.03
CA LYS A 85 7.42 -11.43 -13.33
C LYS A 85 6.39 -11.43 -12.19
N GLY A 86 6.23 -10.30 -11.48
CA GLY A 86 5.23 -10.11 -10.42
C GLY A 86 3.79 -10.17 -10.95
N TYR A 87 3.46 -9.37 -11.97
CA TYR A 87 2.14 -9.37 -12.61
C TYR A 87 1.77 -10.73 -13.24
N ARG A 88 2.76 -11.54 -13.63
CA ARG A 88 2.55 -12.89 -14.20
C ARG A 88 2.22 -13.93 -13.14
N LEU A 89 2.90 -13.90 -11.99
CA LEU A 89 2.55 -14.77 -10.86
C LEU A 89 1.13 -14.43 -10.36
N LEU A 90 0.75 -13.15 -10.45
CA LEU A 90 -0.57 -12.63 -10.13
C LEU A 90 -1.66 -13.11 -11.10
N ALA A 91 -1.39 -13.05 -12.40
CA ALA A 91 -2.32 -13.52 -13.43
C ALA A 91 -2.53 -15.04 -13.35
N VAL A 92 -1.45 -15.81 -13.10
CA VAL A 92 -1.50 -17.26 -12.88
C VAL A 92 -2.29 -17.60 -11.61
N LYS A 93 -2.03 -16.90 -10.49
CA LYS A 93 -2.78 -17.09 -9.24
C LYS A 93 -4.27 -16.76 -9.40
N ASN A 94 -4.60 -15.65 -10.06
CA ASN A 94 -5.99 -15.29 -10.33
C ASN A 94 -6.67 -16.32 -11.23
N TYR A 95 -6.05 -16.69 -12.35
CA TYR A 95 -6.63 -17.66 -13.29
C TYR A 95 -6.89 -19.04 -12.66
N MET A 96 -5.98 -19.53 -11.81
CA MET A 96 -6.14 -20.82 -11.12
C MET A 96 -7.23 -20.81 -10.05
N VAL A 97 -7.44 -19.68 -9.36
CA VAL A 97 -8.54 -19.54 -8.38
C VAL A 97 -9.91 -19.49 -9.08
N PHE A 98 -10.01 -18.94 -10.29
CA PHE A 98 -11.32 -18.78 -10.96
C PHE A 98 -11.74 -19.98 -11.83
N GLY A 99 -10.79 -20.73 -12.41
CA GLY A 99 -11.09 -21.91 -13.23
C GLY A 99 -11.67 -23.10 -12.45
N LEU A 100 -11.39 -23.20 -11.15
CA LEU A 100 -11.72 -24.36 -10.32
C LEU A 100 -12.95 -24.19 -9.40
N TYR A 101 -13.46 -22.96 -9.18
CA TYR A 101 -14.29 -22.69 -7.99
C TYR A 101 -15.76 -22.27 -8.20
N GLY A 102 -16.18 -21.88 -9.41
CA GLY A 102 -17.54 -21.38 -9.61
C GLY A 102 -17.87 -20.09 -8.81
N ILE A 103 -18.95 -19.41 -9.18
CA ILE A 103 -19.22 -18.01 -8.81
C ILE A 103 -19.55 -17.80 -7.31
N GLY A 104 -19.88 -18.85 -6.56
CA GLY A 104 -20.43 -18.75 -5.20
C GLY A 104 -19.46 -18.34 -4.08
N ASP A 105 -18.18 -18.72 -4.16
CA ASP A 105 -17.15 -18.42 -3.13
C ASP A 105 -16.33 -17.15 -3.43
N TYR A 106 -16.79 -16.36 -4.40
CA TYR A 106 -16.09 -15.22 -5.01
C TYR A 106 -15.61 -14.15 -4.03
N VAL A 107 -16.44 -13.73 -3.06
CA VAL A 107 -16.15 -12.54 -2.24
C VAL A 107 -15.03 -12.78 -1.23
N VAL A 108 -15.04 -13.92 -0.53
CA VAL A 108 -14.04 -14.24 0.50
C VAL A 108 -12.67 -14.48 -0.12
N GLN A 109 -12.64 -15.12 -1.29
CA GLN A 109 -11.40 -15.49 -1.95
C GLN A 109 -10.81 -14.36 -2.78
N HIS A 110 -11.62 -13.49 -3.38
CA HIS A 110 -11.15 -12.27 -4.02
C HIS A 110 -10.41 -11.37 -3.01
N THR A 111 -10.91 -11.25 -1.78
CA THR A 111 -10.24 -10.49 -0.72
C THR A 111 -8.93 -11.14 -0.26
N LEU A 112 -8.88 -12.46 -0.11
CA LEU A 112 -7.64 -13.19 0.21
C LEU A 112 -6.58 -13.08 -0.88
N VAL A 113 -7.02 -13.07 -2.15
CA VAL A 113 -6.12 -12.86 -3.28
C VAL A 113 -5.60 -11.43 -3.24
N GLN A 114 -6.47 -10.41 -3.17
CA GLN A 114 -6.11 -8.98 -3.06
C GLN A 114 -5.12 -8.70 -1.92
N ASP A 115 -5.34 -9.28 -0.73
CA ASP A 115 -4.43 -9.19 0.42
C ASP A 115 -3.05 -9.76 0.09
N ARG A 116 -2.99 -10.93 -0.57
CA ARG A 116 -1.72 -11.53 -1.02
C ARG A 116 -1.06 -10.79 -2.19
N ILE A 117 -1.84 -10.09 -3.02
CA ILE A 117 -1.33 -9.16 -4.04
C ILE A 117 -0.61 -8.01 -3.36
N GLY A 118 -1.27 -7.40 -2.37
CA GLY A 118 -0.71 -6.34 -1.55
C GLY A 118 0.61 -6.75 -0.90
N GLN A 119 0.61 -7.87 -0.18
CA GLN A 119 1.82 -8.41 0.47
C GLN A 119 2.98 -8.67 -0.51
N ALA A 120 2.69 -9.15 -1.73
CA ALA A 120 3.73 -9.41 -2.73
C ALA A 120 4.26 -8.14 -3.43
N LEU A 121 3.45 -7.08 -3.48
CA LEU A 121 3.81 -5.79 -4.05
C LEU A 121 4.33 -4.80 -3.00
N GLY A 122 4.41 -5.20 -1.72
CA GLY A 122 4.81 -4.32 -0.62
C GLY A 122 3.77 -3.25 -0.26
N VAL A 123 2.51 -3.49 -0.61
CA VAL A 123 1.38 -2.58 -0.37
C VAL A 123 0.46 -3.20 0.66
N ASP A 124 0.32 -2.59 1.84
CA ASP A 124 -0.55 -3.13 2.90
C ASP A 124 -2.04 -2.99 2.52
N TYR A 125 -2.68 -4.11 2.16
CA TYR A 125 -4.13 -4.21 2.10
C TYR A 125 -4.65 -4.82 3.39
N PHE A 126 -5.58 -4.16 4.07
CA PHE A 126 -6.18 -4.71 5.30
C PHE A 126 -7.04 -5.95 4.98
N PRO A 127 -6.86 -7.08 5.69
CA PRO A 127 -7.73 -8.23 5.52
C PRO A 127 -9.11 -7.91 6.09
N PHE A 128 -10.17 -8.20 5.33
CA PHE A 128 -11.52 -8.21 5.85
C PHE A 128 -11.65 -9.35 6.87
N ASP A 129 -12.09 -9.01 8.08
CA ASP A 129 -12.17 -9.90 9.24
C ASP A 129 -13.03 -11.16 8.94
N ALA A 130 -12.39 -12.33 8.96
CA ALA A 130 -13.03 -13.63 8.78
C ALA A 130 -14.08 -13.96 9.85
N THR A 131 -14.15 -13.22 10.97
CA THR A 131 -15.20 -13.38 11.99
C THR A 131 -16.59 -12.91 11.53
N PHE A 132 -16.71 -12.25 10.37
CA PHE A 132 -18.00 -11.89 9.78
C PHE A 132 -18.88 -13.13 9.46
N ARG A 133 -18.25 -14.27 9.16
CA ARG A 133 -18.94 -15.55 8.89
C ARG A 133 -19.60 -16.14 10.14
N GLU A 134 -19.04 -15.90 11.33
CA GLU A 134 -19.59 -16.42 12.59
C GLU A 134 -20.70 -15.53 13.16
N ARG A 135 -20.70 -14.22 12.86
CA ARG A 135 -21.71 -13.28 13.39
C ARG A 135 -23.00 -13.19 12.57
N THR A 136 -23.05 -13.81 11.38
CA THR A 136 -24.19 -13.69 10.45
C THR A 136 -25.08 -14.94 10.36
N ASN A 137 -24.96 -15.89 11.30
CA ASN A 137 -25.78 -17.10 11.42
C ASN A 137 -27.31 -16.90 11.61
N GLY A 138 -27.85 -15.73 11.27
CA GLY A 138 -29.28 -15.43 11.24
C GLY A 138 -29.74 -14.43 10.17
N PHE A 139 -28.87 -13.96 9.28
CA PHE A 139 -29.28 -13.05 8.19
C PHE A 139 -29.44 -13.83 6.88
N SER A 140 -30.69 -13.95 6.42
CA SER A 140 -30.99 -14.41 5.06
C SER A 140 -30.36 -13.44 4.05
N PRO A 141 -29.51 -13.88 3.11
CA PRO A 141 -28.92 -12.99 2.13
C PRO A 141 -30.02 -12.50 1.20
N ILE A 142 -30.21 -11.18 1.17
CA ILE A 142 -30.96 -10.51 0.11
C ILE A 142 -30.15 -10.74 -1.17
N PHE A 143 -30.62 -11.65 -2.00
CA PHE A 143 -30.08 -11.90 -3.34
C PHE A 143 -30.17 -10.61 -4.17
N TYR A 144 -29.03 -9.98 -4.42
CA TYR A 144 -28.91 -9.04 -5.52
C TYR A 144 -28.89 -9.84 -6.84
N PRO A 145 -29.73 -9.51 -7.83
CA PRO A 145 -29.73 -10.21 -9.10
C PRO A 145 -28.57 -9.69 -9.96
N PHE A 146 -27.38 -10.28 -9.80
CA PHE A 146 -26.36 -10.26 -10.85
C PHE A 146 -26.57 -11.52 -11.72
N SER A 147 -27.58 -11.50 -12.59
CA SER A 147 -27.95 -12.64 -13.43
C SER A 147 -27.36 -12.62 -14.84
N ASP A 148 -26.43 -11.71 -15.14
CA ASP A 148 -25.68 -11.76 -16.40
C ASP A 148 -24.45 -12.66 -16.18
N PHE A 149 -24.65 -13.96 -16.35
CA PHE A 149 -23.57 -14.94 -16.35
C PHE A 149 -22.65 -14.68 -17.53
N TYR A 150 -21.51 -14.04 -17.30
CA TYR A 150 -20.39 -14.08 -18.23
C TYR A 150 -19.97 -15.52 -18.44
N THR A 151 -19.74 -15.93 -19.69
CA THR A 151 -19.10 -17.21 -19.92
C THR A 151 -17.66 -17.16 -19.40
N THR A 152 -17.07 -18.30 -19.04
CA THR A 152 -15.65 -18.38 -18.67
C THR A 152 -14.77 -17.71 -19.74
N ARG A 153 -15.17 -17.77 -21.02
CA ARG A 153 -14.48 -17.12 -22.13
C ARG A 153 -14.56 -15.59 -22.06
N ASP A 154 -15.73 -15.01 -21.82
CA ASP A 154 -15.90 -13.55 -21.70
C ASP A 154 -15.08 -12.95 -20.56
N TYR A 155 -14.88 -13.71 -19.48
CA TYR A 155 -14.04 -13.30 -18.36
C TYR A 155 -12.54 -13.40 -18.69
N ILE A 156 -12.10 -14.49 -19.33
CA ILE A 156 -10.72 -14.64 -19.81
C ILE A 156 -10.36 -13.51 -20.76
N ASP A 157 -11.24 -13.20 -21.72
CA ASP A 157 -11.00 -12.12 -22.68
C ASP A 157 -10.91 -10.75 -21.98
N ARG A 158 -11.64 -10.52 -20.89
CA ARG A 158 -11.51 -9.29 -20.06
C ARG A 158 -10.22 -9.26 -19.24
N VAL A 159 -9.82 -10.37 -18.63
CA VAL A 159 -8.54 -10.45 -17.89
C VAL A 159 -7.37 -10.29 -18.85
N GLU A 160 -7.40 -10.94 -20.01
CA GLU A 160 -6.40 -10.74 -21.07
C GLU A 160 -6.41 -9.29 -21.57
N GLN A 161 -7.58 -8.67 -21.72
CA GLN A 161 -7.67 -7.26 -22.06
C GLN A 161 -7.06 -6.37 -20.97
N GLN A 162 -7.33 -6.62 -19.68
CA GLN A 162 -6.76 -5.89 -18.55
C GLN A 162 -5.24 -6.08 -18.46
N VAL A 163 -4.73 -7.30 -18.60
CA VAL A 163 -3.29 -7.60 -18.62
C VAL A 163 -2.62 -6.95 -19.84
N ASN A 164 -3.20 -7.06 -21.03
CA ASN A 164 -2.67 -6.40 -22.22
C ASN A 164 -2.75 -4.87 -22.11
N MET A 165 -3.72 -4.31 -21.39
CA MET A 165 -3.79 -2.88 -21.09
C MET A 165 -2.71 -2.47 -20.09
N LEU A 166 -2.50 -3.23 -19.01
CA LEU A 166 -1.42 -3.01 -18.04
C LEU A 166 -0.04 -3.10 -18.70
N LEU A 167 0.18 -4.12 -19.54
CA LEU A 167 1.42 -4.29 -20.32
C LEU A 167 1.63 -3.19 -21.38
N ARG A 168 0.56 -2.50 -21.80
CA ARG A 168 0.63 -1.36 -22.74
C ARG A 168 0.68 -0.01 -22.02
N SER A 169 0.43 0.05 -20.71
CA SER A 169 0.65 1.24 -19.88
C SER A 169 2.15 1.46 -19.76
N THR A 170 2.75 2.01 -20.81
CA THR A 170 4.09 2.57 -20.71
C THR A 170 3.97 3.82 -19.87
N ARG A 171 4.56 3.81 -18.67
CA ARG A 171 4.69 5.02 -17.86
C ARG A 171 5.38 6.08 -18.72
N GLN A 172 4.65 7.13 -19.07
CA GLN A 172 5.21 8.27 -19.80
C GLN A 172 5.58 9.34 -18.78
N LYS A 173 6.78 9.90 -18.89
CA LYS A 173 7.14 11.09 -18.10
C LYS A 173 6.28 12.24 -18.60
N GLN A 174 5.57 12.89 -17.70
CA GLN A 174 4.68 14.02 -17.98
C GLN A 174 4.98 15.13 -16.97
N THR A 175 4.88 16.37 -17.43
CA THR A 175 4.99 17.55 -16.57
C THR A 175 3.63 18.23 -16.52
N VAL A 176 3.09 18.39 -15.32
CA VAL A 176 1.87 19.14 -15.03
C VAL A 176 2.29 20.47 -14.43
N SER A 177 1.88 21.57 -15.05
CA SER A 177 2.20 22.91 -14.56
C SER A 177 1.02 23.48 -13.80
N ILE A 178 1.25 23.89 -12.57
CA ILE A 178 0.32 24.61 -11.72
C ILE A 178 0.85 26.02 -11.53
N THR A 179 0.02 27.01 -11.83
CA THR A 179 0.28 28.38 -11.40
C THR A 179 -0.54 28.62 -10.16
N SER A 180 0.11 28.96 -9.05
CA SER A 180 -0.58 29.50 -7.89
C SER A 180 0.10 30.78 -7.42
N ILE A 181 -0.55 31.49 -6.50
CA ILE A 181 -0.14 32.82 -6.04
C ILE A 181 0.20 32.66 -4.57
N PHE A 182 1.42 33.05 -4.16
CA PHE A 182 2.10 32.30 -3.13
C PHE A 182 2.75 33.06 -1.98
N ASN A 183 2.85 34.38 -1.97
CA ASN A 183 3.46 35.04 -0.80
C ASN A 183 2.66 36.20 -0.23
N ALA A 184 3.07 36.63 0.97
CA ALA A 184 2.50 37.80 1.66
C ALA A 184 2.58 39.09 0.83
N ALA A 185 3.48 39.16 -0.15
CA ALA A 185 3.62 40.26 -1.11
C ALA A 185 2.73 40.11 -2.37
N GLY A 186 2.02 38.98 -2.53
CA GLY A 186 1.16 38.68 -3.68
C GLY A 186 1.89 38.20 -4.94
N GLU A 187 3.15 37.79 -4.83
CA GLU A 187 3.94 37.28 -5.95
C GLU A 187 3.52 35.87 -6.36
N VAL A 188 3.69 35.59 -7.66
CA VAL A 188 3.24 34.35 -8.30
C VAL A 188 4.40 33.38 -8.39
N LEU A 189 4.39 32.33 -7.58
CA LEU A 189 5.29 31.18 -7.74
C LEU A 189 4.63 30.17 -8.69
N LYS A 190 5.31 29.82 -9.78
CA LYS A 190 4.85 28.77 -10.68
C LYS A 190 5.44 27.46 -10.21
N ILE A 191 4.59 26.45 -10.08
CA ILE A 191 4.98 25.12 -9.62
C ILE A 191 4.79 24.14 -10.76
N HIS A 192 5.89 23.56 -11.23
CA HIS A 192 5.91 22.54 -12.25
C HIS A 192 6.16 21.19 -11.61
N VAL A 193 5.13 20.37 -11.54
CA VAL A 193 5.23 19.00 -11.02
C VAL A 193 5.57 18.09 -12.18
N THR A 194 6.67 17.37 -12.08
CA THR A 194 7.09 16.40 -13.09
C THR A 194 7.10 15.00 -12.48
N GLY A 195 6.55 14.03 -13.22
CA GLY A 195 6.42 12.65 -12.76
C GLY A 195 6.14 11.68 -13.88
N SER A 196 5.96 10.40 -13.54
CA SER A 196 5.41 9.42 -14.47
C SER A 196 3.90 9.35 -14.33
N THR A 197 3.16 9.29 -15.44
CA THR A 197 1.71 9.08 -15.40
C THR A 197 1.33 7.64 -15.68
N ASP A 198 0.34 7.16 -14.94
CA ASP A 198 -0.46 6.01 -15.31
C ASP A 198 -1.79 6.52 -15.87
N LYS A 199 -1.88 6.60 -17.21
CA LYS A 199 -3.07 7.06 -17.91
C LYS A 199 -4.30 6.18 -17.67
N PHE A 200 -4.11 4.93 -17.25
CA PHE A 200 -5.22 4.03 -16.98
C PHE A 200 -5.87 4.38 -15.65
N LEU A 201 -5.06 4.67 -14.63
CA LEU A 201 -5.54 5.08 -13.32
C LEU A 201 -5.82 6.59 -13.23
N ASN A 202 -5.44 7.36 -14.25
CA ASN A 202 -5.44 8.83 -14.22
C ASN A 202 -4.62 9.39 -13.04
N LEU A 203 -3.50 8.71 -12.75
CA LEU A 203 -2.60 9.03 -11.65
C LEU A 203 -1.29 9.60 -12.16
N LEU A 204 -0.79 10.61 -11.46
CA LEU A 204 0.55 11.15 -11.56
C LEU A 204 1.36 10.64 -10.36
N TYR A 205 2.52 10.07 -10.65
CA TYR A 205 3.55 9.71 -9.68
C TYR A 205 4.66 10.76 -9.78
N PRO A 206 4.57 11.87 -9.02
CA PRO A 206 5.53 12.95 -9.08
C PRO A 206 6.90 12.48 -8.58
N SER A 207 7.95 12.96 -9.22
CA SER A 207 9.35 12.74 -8.81
C SER A 207 10.06 14.04 -8.49
N GLU A 208 9.62 15.14 -9.11
CA GLU A 208 10.27 16.45 -9.02
C GLU A 208 9.20 17.56 -8.97
N ILE A 209 9.46 18.57 -8.15
CA ILE A 209 8.70 19.82 -8.10
C ILE A 209 9.66 20.94 -8.45
N ARG A 210 9.45 21.61 -9.58
CA ARG A 210 10.25 22.76 -9.97
C ARG A 210 9.48 24.05 -9.70
N LEU A 211 10.12 24.95 -8.99
CA LEU A 211 9.63 26.27 -8.65
C LEU A 211 10.22 27.28 -9.63
N GLU A 212 9.39 28.11 -10.23
CA GLU A 212 9.80 29.24 -11.08
C GLU A 212 9.18 30.55 -10.55
N GLY A 213 9.95 31.63 -10.51
CA GLY A 213 9.49 32.92 -9.98
C GLY A 213 10.56 33.65 -9.17
N THR A 214 10.22 34.00 -7.93
CA THR A 214 11.19 34.61 -6.99
C THR A 214 12.27 33.64 -6.56
N VAL A 215 11.96 32.35 -6.52
CA VAL A 215 12.88 31.27 -6.18
C VAL A 215 12.86 30.28 -7.34
N GLU A 216 14.04 30.02 -7.91
CA GLU A 216 14.23 29.01 -8.95
C GLU A 216 14.90 27.79 -8.33
N GLN A 217 14.11 26.75 -8.02
CA GLN A 217 14.60 25.55 -7.34
C GLN A 217 13.91 24.31 -7.86
N THR A 218 14.63 23.19 -7.90
CA THR A 218 14.04 21.86 -8.14
C THR A 218 14.11 21.06 -6.86
N LEU A 219 12.95 20.65 -6.35
CA LEU A 219 12.78 19.81 -5.19
C LEU A 219 12.55 18.38 -5.65
N THR A 220 13.38 17.46 -5.18
CA THR A 220 13.20 16.03 -5.42
C THR A 220 12.33 15.45 -4.31
N LEU A 221 11.32 14.66 -4.70
CA LEU A 221 10.51 13.93 -3.74
C LEU A 221 11.31 12.72 -3.20
N PRO A 222 11.16 12.36 -1.91
CA PRO A 222 11.77 11.15 -1.37
C PRO A 222 11.39 9.90 -2.18
N GLU A 223 12.31 8.94 -2.31
CA GLU A 223 12.10 7.71 -3.10
C GLU A 223 10.96 6.84 -2.54
N ASP A 224 10.69 6.96 -1.24
CA ASP A 224 9.61 6.29 -0.52
C ASP A 224 8.29 7.07 -0.57
N CYS A 225 8.21 8.21 -1.28
CA CYS A 225 6.93 8.87 -1.48
C CYS A 225 5.98 7.97 -2.28
N VAL A 226 4.87 7.57 -1.64
CA VAL A 226 3.76 6.88 -2.31
C VAL A 226 2.77 7.92 -2.85
N CYS A 227 3.33 8.91 -3.55
CA CYS A 227 2.63 10.03 -4.12
C CYS A 227 1.74 9.56 -5.30
N GLU A 228 0.49 9.15 -5.03
CA GLU A 228 -0.49 8.83 -6.07
C GLU A 228 -1.48 9.97 -6.23
N TRP A 229 -1.25 10.83 -7.23
CA TRP A 229 -1.99 12.07 -7.39
C TRP A 229 -2.98 11.98 -8.56
N PRO A 230 -4.30 12.12 -8.34
CA PRO A 230 -5.23 12.31 -9.45
C PRO A 230 -4.81 13.52 -10.28
N GLU A 231 -4.62 13.34 -11.60
CA GLU A 231 -4.06 14.38 -12.48
C GLU A 231 -4.88 15.68 -12.46
N ASP A 232 -6.19 15.59 -12.23
CA ASP A 232 -7.11 16.73 -12.13
C ASP A 232 -7.13 17.42 -10.75
N GLN A 233 -6.51 16.82 -9.73
CA GLN A 233 -6.52 17.32 -8.35
C GLN A 233 -5.19 17.89 -7.86
N VAL A 234 -4.15 17.92 -8.69
CA VAL A 234 -2.79 18.34 -8.29
C VAL A 234 -2.78 19.71 -7.59
N ARG A 235 -3.68 20.64 -7.97
CA ARG A 235 -3.83 21.97 -7.31
C ARG A 235 -4.18 21.91 -5.82
N GLY A 236 -4.85 20.86 -5.37
CA GLY A 236 -5.17 20.65 -3.95
C GLY A 236 -4.12 19.80 -3.22
N LEU A 237 -3.17 19.23 -3.96
CA LEU A 237 -2.15 18.32 -3.44
C LEU A 237 -0.83 19.04 -3.15
N VAL A 238 -0.56 20.15 -3.82
CA VAL A 238 0.53 21.07 -3.45
C VAL A 238 -0.07 22.36 -2.89
N ARG A 239 0.33 22.72 -1.68
CA ARG A 239 -0.12 23.93 -0.99
C ARG A 239 1.04 24.61 -0.29
N THR A 240 0.80 25.84 0.15
CA THR A 240 1.75 26.59 0.96
C THR A 240 1.08 27.15 2.19
N GLU A 241 1.77 27.09 3.30
CA GLU A 241 1.35 27.63 4.59
C GLU A 241 2.62 28.10 5.31
N ASP A 242 2.57 29.17 6.10
CA ASP A 242 3.69 29.57 6.97
C ASP A 242 3.66 28.65 8.20
N LEU A 243 4.38 27.53 8.11
CA LEU A 243 4.35 26.45 9.09
C LEU A 243 5.10 26.87 10.34
N ASN A 244 6.28 27.49 10.20
CA ASN A 244 7.16 27.86 11.31
C ASN A 244 6.90 29.28 11.88
N PHE A 245 5.91 30.00 11.33
CA PHE A 245 5.48 31.35 11.72
C PHE A 245 6.56 32.43 11.53
N ASP A 246 7.45 32.28 10.54
CA ASP A 246 8.50 33.26 10.25
C ASP A 246 8.07 34.35 9.24
N GLY A 247 6.84 34.26 8.74
CA GLY A 247 6.24 35.18 7.77
C GLY A 247 6.50 34.80 6.30
N TYR A 248 7.21 33.71 6.04
CA TYR A 248 7.44 33.17 4.71
C TYR A 248 6.58 31.91 4.46
N PRO A 249 6.05 31.75 3.25
CA PRO A 249 5.25 30.58 2.90
C PRO A 249 6.15 29.35 2.73
N ASP A 250 5.91 28.32 3.52
CA ASP A 250 6.52 27.00 3.35
C ASP A 250 5.75 26.17 2.33
N LEU A 251 6.35 25.11 1.81
CA LEU A 251 5.75 24.25 0.79
C LEU A 251 5.35 22.89 1.38
N MET A 252 4.12 22.46 1.10
CA MET A 252 3.64 21.11 1.41
C MET A 252 3.16 20.42 0.13
N ALA A 253 3.65 19.21 -0.12
CA ALA A 253 3.16 18.33 -1.17
C ALA A 253 2.53 17.09 -0.53
N PHE A 254 1.31 16.74 -0.92
CA PHE A 254 0.62 15.55 -0.41
C PHE A 254 1.45 14.31 -0.72
N ASN A 255 1.77 13.53 0.31
CA ASN A 255 2.50 12.28 0.15
C ASN A 255 1.48 11.16 -0.06
N ASN A 256 0.75 10.80 0.98
CA ASN A 256 -0.18 9.69 0.96
C ASN A 256 -1.36 9.91 1.91
N ALA A 257 -2.39 9.09 1.73
CA ALA A 257 -3.46 8.92 2.70
C ALA A 257 -3.57 7.46 3.11
N GLY A 258 -3.47 7.21 4.41
CA GLY A 258 -3.59 5.87 4.98
C GLY A 258 -5.04 5.39 4.95
N ALA A 259 -5.24 4.07 5.05
CA ALA A 259 -6.57 3.45 5.06
C ALA A 259 -7.50 3.99 6.17
N THR A 260 -6.92 4.50 7.26
CA THR A 260 -7.65 5.08 8.40
C THR A 260 -7.96 6.57 8.23
N GLY A 261 -7.57 7.18 7.10
CA GLY A 261 -7.81 8.59 6.79
C GLY A 261 -6.72 9.55 7.25
N ASN A 262 -5.60 9.04 7.80
CA ASN A 262 -4.39 9.84 8.03
C ASN A 262 -3.89 10.41 6.71
N ARG A 263 -3.39 11.64 6.71
CA ARG A 263 -2.82 12.31 5.53
C ARG A 263 -1.45 12.82 5.88
N TRP A 264 -0.44 12.44 5.10
CA TRP A 264 0.92 12.94 5.25
C TRP A 264 1.32 13.81 4.06
N TYR A 265 2.35 14.62 4.28
CA TYR A 265 2.87 15.55 3.31
C TYR A 265 4.39 15.47 3.31
N VAL A 266 5.02 15.72 2.17
CA VAL A 266 6.43 16.10 2.11
C VAL A 266 6.48 17.61 2.31
N VAL A 267 7.25 18.06 3.29
CA VAL A 267 7.29 19.45 3.73
C VAL A 267 8.67 20.04 3.51
N TRP A 268 8.70 21.24 2.93
CA TRP A 268 9.91 22.05 2.86
C TRP A 268 9.67 23.41 3.48
N LEU A 269 10.51 23.78 4.44
CA LEU A 269 10.52 25.12 5.04
C LEU A 269 11.32 26.08 4.16
N PHE A 270 10.85 27.31 3.99
CA PHE A 270 11.61 28.32 3.26
C PHE A 270 12.67 28.96 4.18
N ASP A 271 13.94 28.89 3.80
CA ASP A 271 15.02 29.63 4.46
C ASP A 271 15.20 31.00 3.76
N PRO A 272 14.76 32.12 4.38
CA PRO A 272 14.87 33.43 3.77
C PRO A 272 16.31 33.96 3.69
N GLN A 273 17.27 33.39 4.42
CA GLN A 273 18.69 33.79 4.31
C GLN A 273 19.37 33.14 3.11
N ALA A 274 19.04 31.88 2.86
CA ALA A 274 19.55 31.12 1.72
C ALA A 274 18.69 31.30 0.45
N GLU A 275 17.48 31.87 0.59
CA GLU A 275 16.46 32.00 -0.46
C GLU A 275 16.10 30.65 -1.09
N GLU A 276 16.03 29.59 -0.28
CA GLU A 276 15.76 28.23 -0.75
C GLU A 276 14.79 27.48 0.17
N TYR A 277 14.09 26.49 -0.38
CA TYR A 277 13.28 25.55 0.36
C TYR A 277 14.14 24.38 0.85
N VAL A 278 14.08 24.09 2.14
CA VAL A 278 14.83 23.04 2.83
C VAL A 278 13.87 21.97 3.33
N TRP A 279 14.16 20.71 3.04
CA TRP A 279 13.32 19.58 3.48
C TRP A 279 13.30 19.49 5.01
N ASP A 280 12.11 19.32 5.58
CA ASP A 280 11.91 19.11 7.01
C ASP A 280 11.35 17.71 7.27
N ASP A 281 12.23 16.82 7.75
CA ASP A 281 11.92 15.42 8.04
C ASP A 281 10.81 15.31 9.09
N PHE A 282 10.93 16.09 10.16
CA PHE A 282 10.01 16.02 11.30
C PHE A 282 8.58 16.34 10.88
N LEU A 283 8.36 17.45 10.17
CA LEU A 283 7.04 17.82 9.66
C LEU A 283 6.54 16.82 8.62
N SER A 284 7.44 16.23 7.82
CA SER A 284 7.06 15.25 6.81
C SER A 284 6.57 13.92 7.43
N GLU A 285 6.99 13.60 8.65
CA GLU A 285 6.53 12.42 9.40
C GLU A 285 5.16 12.62 10.08
N LEU A 286 4.70 13.86 10.26
CA LEU A 286 3.44 14.14 10.93
C LEU A 286 2.23 13.91 10.00
N SER A 287 1.20 13.23 10.51
CA SER A 287 -0.09 13.15 9.83
C SER A 287 -1.06 14.23 10.31
N GLY A 288 -1.97 14.65 9.41
CA GLY A 288 -3.11 15.47 9.78
C GLY A 288 -2.72 16.83 10.36
N ILE A 289 -1.68 17.46 9.81
CA ILE A 289 -1.16 18.75 10.26
C ILE A 289 -2.22 19.85 10.08
N SER A 290 -2.42 20.65 11.14
CA SER A 290 -3.22 21.87 11.13
C SER A 290 -2.55 22.95 11.98
N LEU A 291 -2.49 24.16 11.44
CA LEU A 291 -1.94 25.33 12.13
C LEU A 291 -3.02 26.13 12.88
N ASN A 292 -2.60 26.77 13.97
CA ASN A 292 -3.32 27.85 14.61
C ASN A 292 -2.43 29.11 14.62
N SER A 293 -2.73 30.07 13.75
CA SER A 293 -1.95 31.30 13.60
C SER A 293 -2.08 32.26 14.78
N GLU A 294 -3.18 32.19 15.55
CA GLU A 294 -3.37 33.05 16.73
C GLU A 294 -2.49 32.60 17.90
N THR A 295 -2.35 31.28 18.09
CA THR A 295 -1.53 30.71 19.17
C THR A 295 -0.12 30.32 18.73
N GLN A 296 0.17 30.40 17.43
CA GLN A 296 1.41 29.90 16.82
C GLN A 296 1.71 28.45 17.21
N GLU A 297 0.66 27.62 17.20
CA GLU A 297 0.75 26.19 17.50
C GLU A 297 0.47 25.37 16.23
N LEU A 298 1.22 24.28 16.08
CA LEU A 298 0.95 23.25 15.09
C LEU A 298 0.29 22.06 15.80
N THR A 299 -0.75 21.49 15.21
CA THR A 299 -1.38 20.25 15.69
C THR A 299 -1.23 19.15 14.67
N SER A 300 -0.96 17.93 15.13
CA SER A 300 -1.03 16.72 14.31
C SER A 300 -2.11 15.78 14.83
N PHE A 301 -2.65 14.96 13.94
CA PHE A 301 -3.66 13.96 14.25
C PHE A 301 -3.35 12.65 13.52
N GLU A 302 -3.38 11.56 14.27
CA GLU A 302 -3.24 10.21 13.74
C GLU A 302 -4.37 9.32 14.26
N THR A 303 -4.87 8.42 13.42
CA THR A 303 -5.79 7.36 13.79
C THR A 303 -5.29 6.01 13.26
N GLN A 304 -5.35 5.01 14.13
CA GLN A 304 -5.07 3.61 13.81
C GLN A 304 -6.38 2.79 13.86
N GLY A 305 -7.52 3.47 13.70
CA GLY A 305 -8.86 2.88 13.73
C GLY A 305 -9.61 3.18 15.03
N PHE A 306 -10.54 2.28 15.37
CA PHE A 306 -11.60 2.44 16.37
C PHE A 306 -11.27 3.38 17.54
N CYS A 307 -10.44 2.93 18.50
CA CYS A 307 -10.15 3.66 19.73
C CYS A 307 -8.69 4.03 19.92
N THR A 308 -7.92 3.97 18.84
CA THR A 308 -6.49 4.32 18.86
C THR A 308 -6.32 5.56 18.00
N GLN A 309 -6.38 6.71 18.66
CA GLN A 309 -6.23 8.03 18.04
C GLN A 309 -5.24 8.84 18.87
N SER A 310 -4.44 9.68 18.24
CA SER A 310 -3.50 10.57 18.91
C SER A 310 -3.63 11.99 18.35
N TRP A 311 -3.40 12.96 19.23
CA TRP A 311 -3.29 14.37 18.90
C TRP A 311 -2.04 14.89 19.59
N SER A 312 -1.21 15.60 18.85
CA SER A 312 -0.05 16.29 19.42
C SER A 312 -0.13 17.76 19.08
N THR A 313 0.30 18.62 20.01
CA THR A 313 0.42 20.06 19.82
C THR A 313 1.88 20.44 19.98
N TYR A 314 2.39 21.21 19.03
CA TYR A 314 3.77 21.64 18.96
C TYR A 314 3.83 23.17 18.95
N ALA A 315 4.85 23.71 19.59
CA ALA A 315 5.22 25.12 19.50
C ALA A 315 6.58 25.21 18.81
N TRP A 316 6.75 26.24 17.98
CA TRP A 316 8.04 26.55 17.38
C TRP A 316 8.93 27.28 18.39
N GLN A 317 10.05 26.67 18.79
CA GLN A 317 10.97 27.21 19.79
C GLN A 317 12.42 26.93 19.36
N GLU A 318 13.26 27.96 19.41
CA GLU A 318 14.68 27.86 19.08
C GLU A 318 14.96 27.18 17.72
N HIS A 319 14.11 27.44 16.71
CA HIS A 319 14.16 26.84 15.37
C HIS A 319 13.87 25.32 15.33
N ALA A 320 13.09 24.83 16.28
CA ALA A 320 12.62 23.45 16.29
C ALA A 320 11.18 23.36 16.79
N TRP A 321 10.47 22.33 16.34
CA TRP A 321 9.16 21.97 16.88
C TRP A 321 9.33 21.24 18.20
N VAL A 322 8.76 21.81 19.26
CA VAL A 322 8.73 21.21 20.58
C VAL A 322 7.29 20.83 20.92
N GLU A 323 7.06 19.54 21.19
CA GLU A 323 5.74 19.08 21.63
C GLU A 323 5.43 19.64 23.02
N THR A 324 4.28 20.29 23.15
CA THR A 324 3.82 20.93 24.39
C THR A 324 2.64 20.19 25.01
N LYS A 325 1.81 19.54 24.19
CA LYS A 325 0.64 18.78 24.64
C LYS A 325 0.50 17.51 23.82
N ARG A 326 0.01 16.46 24.47
CA ARG A 326 -0.35 15.20 23.81
C ARG A 326 -1.67 14.70 24.36
N ALA A 327 -2.52 14.22 23.49
CA ALA A 327 -3.67 13.43 23.88
C ALA A 327 -3.74 12.16 23.05
N TYR A 328 -4.26 11.09 23.64
CA TYR A 328 -4.52 9.87 22.91
C TYR A 328 -5.71 9.13 23.48
N THR A 329 -6.28 8.24 22.68
CA THR A 329 -7.33 7.32 23.11
C THR A 329 -6.79 5.91 23.20
N ARG A 330 -7.32 5.13 24.13
CA ARG A 330 -7.01 3.71 24.28
C ARG A 330 -8.22 2.93 24.80
N LEU A 331 -8.15 1.60 24.69
CA LEU A 331 -9.05 0.70 25.40
C LEU A 331 -8.57 0.53 26.85
N ASN A 332 -9.47 0.72 27.80
CA ASN A 332 -9.22 0.43 29.21
C ASN A 332 -9.42 -1.08 29.50
N PRO A 333 -9.10 -1.58 30.71
CA PRO A 333 -9.26 -3.00 31.07
C PRO A 333 -10.70 -3.52 30.93
N GLU A 334 -11.70 -2.65 31.00
CA GLU A 334 -13.12 -2.97 30.83
C GLU A 334 -13.55 -3.02 29.35
N GLY A 335 -12.63 -2.75 28.41
CA GLY A 335 -12.92 -2.73 26.97
C GLY A 335 -13.65 -1.47 26.51
N LEU A 336 -13.67 -0.41 27.32
CA LEU A 336 -14.23 0.90 26.98
C LEU A 336 -13.12 1.85 26.52
N CYS A 337 -13.47 2.77 25.65
CA CYS A 337 -12.51 3.74 25.15
C CYS A 337 -12.39 4.93 26.10
N GLU A 338 -11.17 5.31 26.41
CA GLU A 338 -10.86 6.48 27.22
C GLU A 338 -9.89 7.39 26.48
N ARG A 339 -10.01 8.69 26.74
CA ARG A 339 -9.07 9.71 26.28
C ARG A 339 -8.19 10.12 27.45
N VAL A 340 -6.89 10.12 27.22
CA VAL A 340 -5.86 10.60 28.14
C VAL A 340 -5.31 11.91 27.56
N ASP A 341 -5.46 13.00 28.29
CA ASP A 341 -4.89 14.31 27.94
C ASP A 341 -3.68 14.58 28.85
N GLY A 342 -2.57 15.05 28.29
CA GLY A 342 -1.36 15.40 29.03
C GLY A 342 -0.58 16.57 28.44
N GLU A 343 0.25 17.15 29.29
CA GLU A 343 1.17 18.25 28.97
C GLU A 343 2.60 17.73 29.00
N ILE A 344 3.47 18.29 28.18
CA ILE A 344 4.89 17.95 28.18
C ILE A 344 5.62 18.90 29.12
N VAL A 345 6.14 18.37 30.23
CA VAL A 345 6.92 19.10 31.24
C VAL A 345 8.29 18.45 31.35
N GLU A 346 9.35 19.22 31.10
CA GLU A 346 10.74 18.72 31.09
C GLU A 346 10.93 17.49 30.19
N GLY A 347 10.30 17.52 29.00
CA GLY A 347 10.37 16.43 28.02
C GLY A 347 9.59 15.17 28.41
N LYS A 348 8.76 15.23 29.47
CA LYS A 348 7.94 14.10 29.92
C LYS A 348 6.47 14.46 29.88
N MET A 349 5.66 13.51 29.42
CA MET A 349 4.21 13.65 29.47
C MET A 349 3.72 13.52 30.91
N VAL A 350 3.11 14.58 31.43
CA VAL A 350 2.36 14.61 32.69
C VAL A 350 0.88 14.52 32.36
N ILE A 351 0.22 13.47 32.86
CA ILE A 351 -1.22 13.27 32.62
C ILE A 351 -2.01 14.33 33.39
N VAL A 352 -2.81 15.10 32.68
CA VAL A 352 -3.68 16.14 33.23
C VAL A 352 -5.10 15.61 33.44
N SER A 353 -5.60 14.78 32.53
CA SER A 353 -6.92 14.17 32.69
C SER A 353 -7.06 12.82 32.00
N THR A 354 -8.00 12.01 32.48
CA THR A 354 -8.47 10.80 31.82
C THR A 354 -9.99 10.77 31.89
N LYS A 355 -10.65 10.58 30.75
CA LYS A 355 -12.12 10.66 30.65
C LYS A 355 -12.66 9.63 29.67
N PRO A 356 -13.92 9.16 29.84
CA PRO A 356 -14.58 8.33 28.84
C PRO A 356 -14.55 8.99 27.46
N TYR A 357 -14.29 8.20 26.43
CA TYR A 357 -14.27 8.64 25.04
C TYR A 357 -15.25 7.80 24.23
N SER A 358 -16.17 8.47 23.55
CA SER A 358 -17.00 7.84 22.54
C SER A 358 -16.50 8.34 21.19
N PRO A 359 -15.84 7.49 20.38
CA PRO A 359 -15.45 7.90 19.04
C PRO A 359 -16.71 8.30 18.29
N GLU A 360 -16.72 9.53 17.76
CA GLU A 360 -17.79 9.95 16.86
C GLU A 360 -17.82 8.97 15.68
N ARG A 361 -19.01 8.47 15.34
CA ARG A 361 -19.18 7.71 14.10
C ARG A 361 -18.94 8.69 12.94
N ARG A 362 -17.71 8.71 12.42
CA ARG A 362 -17.38 9.43 11.19
C ARG A 362 -18.04 8.78 9.98
#